data_AF-A0A654U7W7-F1
#
_entry.id   AF-A0A654U7W7-F1
#
_cell.length_a   1.000
_cell.length_b   1.000
_cell.length_c   1.000
_cell.angle_alpha   90.00
_cell.angle_beta   90.00
_cell.angle_gamma   90.00
#
_symmetry.space_group_name_H-M   'P 1'
#
loop_
_entity.id
_entity.type
_entity.pdbx_description
1 polymer ?
#
loop_
_entity_poly.entity_id
_entity_poly.type
_entity_poly.pdbx_seq_one_letter_code
_entity_poly.pdbx_strand_id
1 'polypeptide(L)' 'MLTHPGTFGLAGAAISVGRNGGSAVSSHYEAPFAFTGGTITQVTVDVSGRPFEDVESDLALAFSRD' A
#
# COMPACT_ATOMS: atom_id res chain seq x y z
N MET A 1 -19.03 5.86 -15.11
CA MET A 1 -17.64 6.37 -15.24
C MET A 1 -16.73 5.25 -14.76
N LEU A 2 -15.77 4.79 -15.56
CA LEU A 2 -14.85 3.72 -15.14
C LEU A 2 -13.70 4.37 -14.38
N THR A 3 -13.68 4.22 -13.05
CA THR A 3 -12.58 4.72 -12.22
C THR A 3 -11.33 3.90 -12.53
N HIS A 4 -10.23 4.57 -12.89
CA HIS A 4 -8.94 3.91 -13.07
C HIS A 4 -8.33 3.65 -11.68
N PRO A 5 -8.23 2.39 -11.21
CA PRO A 5 -8.00 2.09 -9.79
C PRO A 5 -6.53 2.15 -9.35
N GLY A 6 -5.66 2.73 -10.18
CA GLY A 6 -4.22 2.77 -9.92
C GLY A 6 -3.58 4.08 -10.37
N THR A 7 -2.46 4.43 -9.77
CA THR A 7 -1.64 5.54 -10.27
C THR A 7 -0.71 5.03 -11.37
N PHE A 8 -0.71 5.70 -12.52
CA PHE A 8 0.39 5.61 -13.47
C PHE A 8 1.36 6.75 -13.19
N GLY A 9 2.48 6.43 -12.57
CA GLY A 9 3.61 7.34 -12.48
C GLY A 9 4.41 7.35 -13.78
N LEU A 10 5.18 8.42 -13.97
CA LEU A 10 6.18 8.51 -15.04
C LEU A 10 7.10 7.28 -15.01
N ALA A 11 7.50 6.81 -16.19
CA ALA A 11 8.36 5.63 -16.36
C ALA A 11 7.79 4.29 -15.83
N GLY A 12 6.46 4.14 -15.74
CA GLY A 12 5.83 2.88 -15.34
C GLY A 12 5.85 2.63 -13.84
N ALA A 13 6.07 3.68 -13.04
CA ALA A 13 5.86 3.61 -11.61
C ALA A 13 4.38 3.29 -11.34
N ALA A 14 4.13 2.19 -10.64
CA ALA A 14 2.80 1.71 -10.29
C ALA A 14 2.74 1.38 -8.80
N ILE A 15 1.53 1.17 -8.30
CA ILE A 15 1.34 0.61 -6.96
C ILE A 15 1.97 -0.79 -6.96
N SER A 16 2.89 -1.03 -6.02
CA SER A 16 3.56 -2.32 -5.86
C SER A 16 3.52 -2.74 -4.39
N VAL A 17 3.45 -4.04 -4.16
CA VAL A 17 3.44 -4.63 -2.82
C VAL A 17 4.60 -5.60 -2.70
N GLY A 18 5.36 -5.47 -1.62
CA GLY A 18 6.48 -6.36 -1.32
C GLY A 18 7.69 -6.19 -2.24
N ARG A 19 7.75 -5.14 -3.05
CA ARG A 19 8.91 -4.80 -3.90
C ARG A 19 8.92 -3.31 -4.19
N ASN A 20 10.10 -2.76 -4.51
CA ASN A 20 10.24 -1.44 -5.09
C ASN A 20 11.20 -1.49 -6.29
N GLY A 21 10.72 -1.14 -7.48
CA GLY A 21 11.52 -1.10 -8.71
C GLY A 21 12.32 0.19 -8.92
N GLY A 22 12.32 1.11 -7.96
CA GLY A 22 13.03 2.38 -8.01
C GLY A 22 14.54 2.23 -8.04
N SER A 23 15.24 3.35 -8.24
CA SER A 23 16.69 3.36 -8.36
C SER A 23 17.38 3.09 -7.03
N ALA A 24 18.46 2.31 -7.09
CA ALA A 24 19.37 2.13 -5.96
C ALA A 24 20.08 3.43 -5.59
N VAL A 25 20.31 3.64 -4.29
CA VAL A 25 21.05 4.81 -3.78
C VAL A 25 22.58 4.66 -3.91
N SER A 26 23.07 3.44 -4.14
CA SER A 26 24.47 3.13 -4.42
C SER A 26 24.60 1.76 -5.10
N SER A 27 25.79 1.42 -5.58
CA SER A 27 26.12 0.10 -6.16
C SER A 27 25.98 -1.07 -5.18
N HIS A 28 25.83 -0.80 -3.88
CA HIS A 28 25.65 -1.84 -2.87
C HIS A 28 24.19 -2.33 -2.76
N TYR A 29 23.25 -1.69 -3.45
CA TYR A 29 21.83 -2.03 -3.40
C TYR A 29 21.33 -2.38 -4.80
N GLU A 30 20.56 -3.46 -4.92
CA GLU A 30 19.99 -3.92 -6.19
C GLU A 30 18.46 -3.98 -6.13
N ALA A 31 17.80 -3.24 -7.01
CA ALA A 31 16.36 -3.30 -7.21
C ALA A 31 15.99 -4.67 -7.80
N PRO A 32 14.85 -5.28 -7.41
CA PRO A 32 13.62 -4.61 -7.03
C PRO A 32 13.30 -4.61 -5.52
N PHE A 33 14.31 -4.66 -4.64
CA PHE A 33 14.14 -4.49 -3.18
C PHE A 33 12.97 -5.31 -2.61
N ALA A 34 13.05 -6.63 -2.77
CA ALA A 34 12.00 -7.52 -2.30
C ALA A 34 11.83 -7.43 -0.77
N PHE A 35 10.59 -7.50 -0.31
CA PHE A 35 10.28 -7.73 1.08
C PHE A 35 10.82 -9.10 1.50
N THR A 36 11.50 -9.15 2.65
CA THR A 36 12.14 -10.36 3.17
C THR A 36 11.89 -10.48 4.67
N GLY A 37 11.98 -11.71 5.21
CA GLY A 37 11.85 -11.95 6.64
C GLY A 37 10.42 -11.99 7.19
N GLY A 38 9.39 -11.96 6.35
CA GLY A 38 8.00 -12.06 6.78
C GLY A 38 7.03 -12.44 5.66
N THR A 39 5.73 -12.38 5.98
CA THR A 39 4.63 -12.68 5.05
C THR A 39 3.68 -11.49 4.97
N ILE A 40 3.31 -11.10 3.75
CA ILE A 40 2.25 -10.12 3.52
C ILE A 40 0.92 -10.87 3.56
N THR A 41 0.21 -10.76 4.68
CA THR A 41 -1.01 -11.55 4.93
C THR A 41 -2.19 -11.11 4.08
N GLN A 42 -2.37 -9.80 3.89
CA GLN A 42 -3.50 -9.27 3.12
C GLN A 42 -3.12 -7.96 2.44
N VAL A 43 -3.65 -7.78 1.23
CA VAL A 43 -3.63 -6.51 0.49
C VAL A 43 -5.06 -6.22 0.07
N THR A 44 -5.58 -5.06 0.44
CA THR A 44 -6.92 -4.61 0.06
C THR A 44 -6.81 -3.34 -0.75
N VAL A 45 -7.42 -3.32 -1.94
CA VAL A 45 -7.57 -2.13 -2.77
C VAL A 45 -9.05 -1.82 -2.85
N ASP A 46 -9.48 -0.73 -2.19
CA ASP A 46 -10.86 -0.24 -2.26
C ASP A 46 -10.99 0.78 -3.40
N VAL A 47 -11.88 0.49 -4.35
CA VAL A 47 -12.18 1.33 -5.52
C VAL A 47 -13.62 1.85 -5.49
N SER A 48 -14.32 1.67 -4.37
CA SER A 48 -15.76 1.96 -4.22
C SER A 48 -16.10 3.44 -4.22
N GLY A 49 -15.11 4.32 -4.02
CA GLY A 49 -15.32 5.77 -3.92
C GLY A 49 -16.02 6.20 -2.63
N ARG A 50 -16.27 5.27 -1.69
CA ARG A 50 -16.71 5.60 -0.34
C ARG A 50 -15.56 6.27 0.40
N PRO A 51 -15.85 7.26 1.28
CA PRO A 51 -14.82 7.81 2.15
C PRO A 51 -14.23 6.68 2.99
N PHE A 52 -12.91 6.74 3.21
CA PHE A 52 -12.26 5.83 4.14
C PHE A 52 -12.79 6.13 5.55
N GLU A 53 -13.40 5.14 6.17
CA GLU A 53 -13.83 5.17 7.57
C GLU A 53 -12.74 4.47 8.40
N ASP A 54 -12.21 5.15 9.41
CA ASP A 54 -11.21 4.58 10.31
C ASP A 54 -11.90 3.71 11.36
N VAL A 55 -12.27 2.50 10.92
CA VAL A 55 -13.02 1.53 11.71
C VAL A 55 -12.25 1.09 12.95
N GLU A 56 -10.91 1.10 12.91
CA GLU A 56 -10.08 0.74 14.06
C GLU A 56 -10.10 1.84 15.13
N SER A 57 -10.00 3.10 14.73
CA SER A 57 -10.18 4.23 15.65
C SER A 57 -11.58 4.26 16.27
N ASP A 58 -12.62 4.00 15.48
CA ASP A 58 -13.99 3.93 15.97
C ASP A 58 -14.19 2.79 16.99
N LEU A 59 -13.60 1.62 16.72
CA LEU A 59 -13.60 0.49 17.66
C LEU A 59 -12.86 0.85 18.95
N ALA A 60 -11.65 1.40 18.83
CA ALA A 60 -10.84 1.80 19.98
C ALA A 60 -11.57 2.84 20.84
N LEU A 61 -12.27 3.79 20.22
CA LEU A 61 -13.10 4.78 20.92
C LEU A 61 -14.26 4.10 21.65
N ALA A 62 -14.95 3.14 21.02
CA ALA A 62 -16.05 2.41 21.63
C ALA A 62 -15.62 1.63 22.88
N PHE A 63 -14.43 1.00 22.85
CA PHE A 63 -13.87 0.27 23.99
C PHE A 63 -13.19 1.15 25.05
N SER A 64 -12.81 2.39 24.72
CA SER A 64 -12.22 3.33 25.70
C SER A 64 -13.22 3.89 26.72
N ARG A 65 -14.52 3.67 26.49
CA ARG A 65 -15.62 4.21 27.29
C ARG A 65 -16.25 3.17 28.23
N ASP A 66 -15.72 1.95 28.26
CA ASP A 66 -15.98 0.89 29.24
C ASP A 66 -14.86 0.86 30.29
#